data_AF-A0A7R9T8U3-F1
#
_entry.id   AF-A0A7R9T8U3-F1
#
_cell.length_a   1.000
_cell.length_b   1.000
_cell.length_c   1.000
_cell.angle_alpha   90.00
_cell.angle_beta   90.00
_cell.angle_gamma   90.00
#
_symmetry.space_group_name_H-M   'P 1'
#
loop_
_entity.id
_entity.type
_entity.pdbx_description
1 polymer ?
#
loop_
_entity_poly.entity_id
_entity_poly.type
_entity_poly.pdbx_seq_one_letter_code
_entity_poly.pdbx_strand_id
1 'polypeptide(L)'
;LVADTGTAGSVTMLAQAVLPVLLYADAPAREGESEGEGIELRARLVGGTDAAMAPPVDYMRRVLLPTLQDRFGVRARAELRRRGFYPRGGGTLVLHVAPLARGAAMPPLRTRGAGAPPAPMGFE
;
A
#
# COMPACT_ATOMS: atom_id res chain seq x y z
N LEU A 1 -0.23 -13.39 -1.69
CA LEU A 1 -0.41 -13.12 -3.14
C LEU A 1 0.95 -12.82 -3.77
N VAL A 2 1.22 -13.29 -4.98
CA VAL A 2 2.38 -12.88 -5.78
C VAL A 2 1.86 -12.44 -7.15
N ALA A 3 2.30 -11.27 -7.63
CA ALA A 3 1.96 -10.76 -8.95
C ALA A 3 3.22 -10.19 -9.62
N ASP A 4 3.43 -10.54 -10.89
CA ASP A 4 4.56 -10.10 -11.69
C ASP A 4 4.04 -9.56 -13.03
N THR A 5 4.45 -8.36 -13.39
CA THR A 5 4.11 -7.74 -14.68
C THR A 5 4.95 -8.29 -15.84
N GLY A 6 6.02 -9.04 -15.56
CA GLY A 6 6.99 -9.53 -16.55
C GLY A 6 7.78 -8.42 -17.26
N THR A 7 7.56 -7.16 -16.88
CA THR A 7 8.03 -5.97 -17.58
C THR A 7 8.34 -4.85 -16.58
N ALA A 8 8.56 -3.63 -17.06
CA ALA A 8 8.59 -2.41 -16.24
C ALA A 8 7.19 -1.87 -15.87
N GLY A 9 6.12 -2.68 -15.97
CA GLY A 9 4.77 -2.30 -15.55
C GLY A 9 4.71 -1.90 -14.06
N SER A 10 3.91 -0.90 -13.72
CA SER A 10 3.95 -0.25 -12.40
C SER A 10 3.53 -1.17 -11.24
N VAL A 11 4.43 -1.38 -10.28
CA VAL A 11 4.09 -2.08 -9.02
C VAL A 11 3.19 -1.24 -8.11
N THR A 12 3.23 0.10 -8.20
CA THR A 12 2.36 0.97 -7.41
C THR A 12 0.92 0.88 -7.87
N MET A 13 0.69 0.71 -9.18
CA MET A 13 -0.65 0.47 -9.70
C MET A 13 -1.19 -0.90 -9.29
N LEU A 14 -0.37 -1.95 -9.36
CA LEU A 14 -0.74 -3.26 -8.80
C LEU A 14 -1.09 -3.13 -7.31
N ALA A 15 -0.30 -2.39 -6.55
CA ALA A 15 -0.54 -2.17 -5.12
C ALA A 15 -1.89 -1.48 -4.88
N GLN A 16 -2.21 -0.42 -5.62
CA GLN A 16 -3.49 0.27 -5.50
C GLN A 16 -4.69 -0.62 -5.88
N ALA A 17 -4.52 -1.49 -6.89
CA ALA A 17 -5.57 -2.42 -7.30
C ALA A 17 -5.85 -3.50 -6.25
N VAL A 18 -4.80 -4.07 -5.64
CA VAL A 18 -4.96 -5.15 -4.66
C VAL A 18 -5.23 -4.67 -3.24
N LEU A 19 -4.83 -3.45 -2.88
CA LEU A 19 -5.02 -2.89 -1.54
C LEU A 19 -6.47 -3.01 -1.02
N PRO A 20 -7.54 -2.57 -1.74
CA PRO A 20 -8.90 -2.71 -1.25
C PRO A 20 -9.31 -4.18 -1.10
N VAL A 21 -8.86 -5.07 -2.00
CA VAL A 21 -9.18 -6.51 -1.92
C VAL A 21 -8.58 -7.12 -0.65
N LEU A 22 -7.33 -6.78 -0.32
CA LEU A 22 -6.67 -7.25 0.90
C LEU A 22 -7.27 -6.62 2.17
N LEU A 23 -7.68 -5.35 2.08
CA LEU A 23 -8.27 -4.62 3.19
C LEU A 23 -9.63 -5.19 3.63
N TYR A 24 -10.43 -5.67 2.68
CA TYR A 24 -11.75 -6.27 2.91
C TYR A 24 -11.75 -7.80 2.84
N ALA A 25 -10.58 -8.42 2.79
CA ALA A 25 -10.47 -9.87 2.77
C ALA A 25 -11.02 -10.47 4.06
N ASP A 26 -11.84 -11.53 3.92
CA ASP A 26 -12.30 -12.33 5.04
C ASP A 26 -11.15 -13.23 5.51
N ALA A 27 -10.36 -12.74 6.47
CA ALA A 27 -9.25 -13.47 7.05
C ALA A 27 -9.71 -14.12 8.37
N PRO A 28 -9.91 -15.45 8.42
CA PRO A 28 -10.28 -16.11 9.66
C PRO A 28 -9.12 -15.99 10.65
N ALA A 29 -9.39 -15.54 11.89
CA ALA A 29 -8.44 -15.60 12.99
C ALA A 29 -7.80 -16.99 13.02
N ARG A 30 -6.46 -17.10 12.99
CA ARG A 30 -5.85 -18.42 13.05
C ARG A 30 -6.09 -18.99 14.44
N GLU A 31 -6.51 -20.25 14.50
CA GLU A 31 -6.62 -20.97 15.76
C GLU A 31 -5.28 -20.91 16.51
N GLY A 32 -5.27 -20.30 17.69
CA GLY A 32 -4.08 -20.12 18.53
C GLY A 32 -3.47 -18.71 18.54
N GLU A 33 -3.95 -17.78 17.71
CA GLU A 33 -3.59 -16.35 17.83
C GLU A 33 -4.43 -15.71 18.96
N SER A 34 -3.78 -15.02 19.91
CA SER A 34 -4.48 -14.34 21.01
C SER A 34 -5.39 -13.24 20.47
N GLU A 35 -6.55 -13.04 21.10
CA GLU A 35 -7.43 -11.87 20.86
C GLU A 35 -6.60 -10.58 21.00
N GLY A 36 -6.15 -10.03 19.86
CA GLY A 36 -5.26 -8.86 19.82
C GLY A 36 -4.19 -8.91 18.73
N GLU A 37 -3.77 -10.09 18.27
CA GLU A 37 -2.77 -10.23 17.22
C GLU A 37 -3.45 -10.34 15.85
N GLY A 38 -3.81 -9.18 15.28
CA GLY A 38 -4.53 -9.14 14.00
C GLY A 38 -3.71 -9.68 12.83
N ILE A 39 -4.34 -10.48 11.97
CA ILE A 39 -3.74 -11.05 10.76
C ILE A 39 -3.20 -9.97 9.82
N GLU A 40 -1.98 -10.17 9.32
CA GLU A 40 -1.38 -9.34 8.27
C GLU A 40 -1.29 -10.14 6.95
N LEU A 41 -1.97 -9.66 5.91
CA LEU A 41 -1.88 -10.20 4.56
C LEU A 41 -0.71 -9.57 3.80
N ARG A 42 -0.07 -10.38 2.95
CA ARG A 42 1.11 -9.97 2.17
C ARG A 42 0.91 -10.19 0.67
N ALA A 43 1.25 -9.17 -0.11
CA ALA A 43 1.33 -9.24 -1.57
C ALA A 43 2.73 -8.84 -2.05
N ARG A 44 3.40 -9.76 -2.75
CA ARG A 44 4.68 -9.49 -3.43
C ARG A 44 4.41 -9.08 -4.86
N LEU A 45 4.79 -7.86 -5.23
CA LEU A 45 4.51 -7.24 -6.52
C LEU A 45 5.82 -6.98 -7.25
N VAL A 46 5.92 -7.42 -8.50
CA VAL A 46 7.15 -7.36 -9.30
C VAL A 46 6.90 -6.58 -10.61
N GLY A 47 7.79 -5.62 -10.91
CA GLY A 47 7.63 -4.70 -12.05
C GLY A 47 8.51 -3.44 -11.94
N GLY A 48 8.06 -2.33 -12.53
CA GLY A 48 8.67 -1.01 -12.38
C GLY A 48 8.26 -0.31 -11.08
N THR A 49 9.22 0.19 -10.32
CA THR A 49 8.99 0.95 -9.07
C THR A 49 8.80 2.44 -9.30
N ASP A 50 9.28 2.93 -10.44
CA ASP A 50 9.28 4.32 -10.86
C ASP A 50 8.90 4.36 -12.36
N ALA A 51 7.73 3.79 -12.66
CA ALA A 51 7.22 3.68 -14.03
C ALA A 51 6.61 4.99 -14.51
N ALA A 52 6.71 5.28 -15.80
CA ALA A 52 6.10 6.46 -16.41
C ALA A 52 4.58 6.48 -16.18
N MET A 53 4.01 7.67 -15.97
CA MET A 53 2.58 7.90 -15.74
C MET A 53 2.00 7.17 -14.51
N ALA A 54 2.85 6.66 -13.62
CA ALA A 54 2.44 6.09 -12.35
C ALA A 54 3.15 6.80 -11.18
N PRO A 55 2.53 6.84 -9.98
CA PRO A 55 3.22 7.36 -8.81
C PRO A 55 4.48 6.53 -8.51
N PRO A 56 5.61 7.16 -8.14
CA PRO A 56 6.80 6.44 -7.71
C PRO A 56 6.52 5.68 -6.41
N VAL A 57 7.27 4.61 -6.14
CA VAL A 57 7.07 3.77 -4.95
C VAL A 57 7.16 4.56 -3.63
N ASP A 58 7.94 5.64 -3.59
CA ASP A 58 8.07 6.47 -2.40
C ASP A 58 6.81 7.30 -2.11
N TYR A 59 6.00 7.63 -3.12
CA TYR A 59 4.69 8.22 -2.91
C TYR A 59 3.78 7.26 -2.12
N MET A 60 3.77 5.97 -2.45
CA MET A 60 3.02 4.97 -1.69
C MET A 60 3.47 4.91 -0.23
N ARG A 61 4.79 4.84 -0.02
CA ARG A 61 5.41 4.64 1.30
C ARG A 61 5.29 5.85 2.23
N ARG A 62 5.40 7.05 1.68
CA ARG A 62 5.57 8.29 2.44
C ARG A 62 4.33 9.19 2.41
N VAL A 63 3.43 9.00 1.45
CA VAL A 63 2.24 9.86 1.29
C VAL A 63 0.96 9.05 1.39
N LEU A 64 0.70 8.14 0.46
CA LEU A 64 -0.61 7.48 0.39
C LEU A 64 -0.90 6.63 1.62
N LEU A 65 -0.04 5.67 1.95
CA LEU A 65 -0.30 4.75 3.06
C LEU A 65 -0.32 5.44 4.43
N PRO A 66 0.61 6.37 4.75
CA PRO A 66 0.50 7.18 5.96
C PRO A 66 -0.79 7.99 6.02
N THR A 67 -1.20 8.62 4.91
CA THR A 67 -2.46 9.36 4.86
C THR A 67 -3.66 8.44 5.11
N LEU A 68 -3.68 7.24 4.54
CA LEU A 68 -4.77 6.29 4.77
C LEU A 68 -4.82 5.81 6.24
N GLN A 69 -3.65 5.61 6.85
CA GLN A 69 -3.54 5.29 8.27
C GLN A 69 -4.09 6.43 9.14
N ASP A 70 -3.62 7.67 8.91
CA ASP A 70 -3.98 8.82 9.73
C ASP A 70 -5.45 9.22 9.58
N ARG A 71 -6.01 9.10 8.37
CA ARG A 71 -7.37 9.56 8.07
C ARG A 71 -8.44 8.50 8.28
N PHE A 72 -8.09 7.21 8.10
CA PHE A 72 -9.06 6.13 8.09
C PHE A 72 -8.69 4.94 8.98
N GLY A 73 -7.54 4.96 9.66
CA GLY A 73 -7.08 3.86 10.49
C GLY A 73 -6.61 2.63 9.68
N VAL A 74 -6.37 2.79 8.38
CA VAL A 74 -5.91 1.69 7.52
C VAL A 74 -4.47 1.33 7.88
N ARG A 75 -4.28 0.13 8.44
CA ARG A 75 -2.95 -0.40 8.77
C ARG A 75 -2.37 -1.14 7.57
N ALA A 76 -1.66 -0.40 6.74
CA ALA A 76 -0.94 -0.96 5.61
C ALA A 76 0.44 -0.30 5.47
N ARG A 77 1.44 -1.08 5.06
CA ARG A 77 2.79 -0.57 4.74
C ARG A 77 3.32 -1.19 3.47
N ALA A 78 4.14 -0.43 2.75
CA ALA A 78 4.81 -0.89 1.54
C ALA A 78 6.32 -0.97 1.80
N GLU A 79 6.90 -2.12 1.53
CA GLU A 79 8.32 -2.37 1.69
C GLU A 79 8.98 -2.52 0.32
N LEU A 80 9.82 -1.56 -0.04
CA LEU A 80 10.61 -1.61 -1.26
C LEU A 80 11.79 -2.56 -1.04
N ARG A 81 11.76 -3.73 -1.68
CA ARG A 81 12.84 -4.74 -1.62
C ARG A 81 13.90 -4.51 -2.69
N ARG A 82 13.49 -4.04 -3.87
CA ARG A 82 14.38 -3.79 -5.01
C ARG A 82 13.78 -2.72 -5.91
N ARG A 83 14.56 -1.74 -6.37
CA ARG A 83 14.12 -0.81 -7.42
C ARG A 83 14.12 -1.48 -8.79
N GLY A 84 13.16 -1.10 -9.63
CA GLY A 84 13.03 -1.58 -10.99
C GLY A 84 12.66 -0.45 -11.92
N PHE A 85 13.43 -0.28 -13.00
CA PHE A 85 13.27 0.82 -13.93
C PHE A 85 13.01 0.31 -15.33
N TYR A 86 12.39 1.16 -16.15
CA TYR A 86 12.25 0.91 -17.58
C TYR A 86 13.63 0.69 -18.24
N PRO A 87 13.75 -0.19 -19.25
CA PRO A 87 12.69 -1.03 -19.83
C PRO A 87 12.45 -2.35 -19.10
N ARG A 88 13.41 -2.81 -18.28
CA ARG A 88 13.40 -4.18 -17.75
C ARG A 88 12.45 -4.40 -16.57
N GLY A 89 12.27 -3.38 -15.72
CA GLY A 89 11.53 -3.53 -14.47
C GLY A 89 12.29 -4.40 -13.46
N GLY A 90 11.64 -5.47 -12.99
CA GLY A 90 12.21 -6.41 -12.01
C GLY A 90 12.36 -5.83 -10.60
N GLY A 91 11.81 -4.65 -10.34
CA GLY A 91 11.68 -4.10 -9.00
C GLY A 91 10.69 -4.92 -8.20
N THR A 92 10.79 -4.86 -6.88
CA THR A 92 9.95 -5.66 -5.98
C THR A 92 9.46 -4.79 -4.84
N LEU A 93 8.13 -4.76 -4.68
CA LEU A 93 7.43 -4.14 -3.59
C LEU A 93 6.66 -5.22 -2.83
N VAL A 94 6.80 -5.26 -1.51
CA VAL A 94 5.97 -6.12 -0.65
C VAL A 94 4.96 -5.22 0.06
N LEU A 95 3.69 -5.42 -0.24
CA LEU A 95 2.58 -4.73 0.42
C LEU A 95 2.10 -5.59 1.59
N HIS A 96 2.05 -4.99 2.78
CA HIS A 96 1.52 -5.56 4.00
C HIS A 96 0.21 -4.84 4.34
N VAL A 97 -0.85 -5.59 4.59
CA VAL A 97 -2.18 -5.04 4.88
C VAL A 97 -2.81 -5.83 6.01
N ALA A 98 -3.20 -5.16 7.09
CA ALA A 98 -4.10 -5.75 8.08
C ALA A 98 -5.55 -5.55 7.60
N PRO A 99 -6.35 -6.62 7.43
CA PRO A 99 -7.75 -6.50 7.07
C PRO A 99 -8.54 -5.71 8.10
N LEU A 100 -9.63 -5.09 7.65
CA LEU A 100 -10.62 -4.50 8.54
C LEU A 100 -11.40 -5.61 9.25
N ALA A 101 -11.82 -5.34 10.49
CA ALA A 101 -12.75 -6.22 11.17
C ALA A 101 -14.05 -6.35 10.35
N ARG A 102 -14.66 -7.53 10.35
CA ARG A 102 -15.91 -7.77 9.63
C ARG A 102 -16.98 -6.77 10.08
N GLY A 103 -17.58 -6.06 9.13
CA GLY A 103 -18.59 -5.03 9.39
C GLY A 103 -18.05 -3.68 9.85
N ALA A 104 -16.72 -3.50 9.95
CA ALA A 104 -16.15 -2.20 10.24
C ALA A 104 -16.37 -1.21 9.09
N ALA A 105 -16.74 0.01 9.45
CA ALA A 105 -16.85 1.13 8.52
C ALA A 105 -15.64 2.07 8.68
N MET A 106 -15.17 2.63 7.57
CA MET A 106 -14.17 3.70 7.63
C MET A 106 -14.85 5.04 7.95
N PRO A 107 -14.18 5.93 8.70
CA PRO A 107 -14.70 7.27 8.94
C PRO A 107 -14.81 8.04 7.62
N PRO A 108 -15.82 8.93 7.46
CA PRO A 108 -15.94 9.73 6.25
C PRO A 108 -14.78 10.71 6.12
N LEU A 109 -14.29 10.91 4.90
CA LEU A 109 -13.27 11.92 4.64
C LEU A 109 -13.89 13.30 4.82
N ARG A 110 -13.49 13.99 5.88
CA ARG A 110 -13.83 15.40 6.08
C ARG A 110 -12.70 16.26 5.51
N THR A 111 -12.92 16.84 4.33
CA THR A 111 -12.01 17.84 3.78
C THR A 111 -12.30 19.19 4.43
N ARG A 112 -11.27 19.82 5.00
CA ARG A 112 -11.28 21.27 5.25
C ARG A 112 -10.67 21.93 4.01
N GLY A 113 -11.03 23.19 3.71
CA GLY A 113 -10.41 23.94 2.60
C GLY A 113 -8.88 23.87 2.66
N ALA A 114 -8.20 23.99 1.52
CA ALA A 114 -6.74 23.88 1.46
C ALA A 114 -6.11 24.85 2.46
N GLY A 115 -5.53 24.31 3.54
CA GLY A 115 -4.71 25.09 4.47
C GLY A 115 -3.43 25.55 3.78
N ALA A 116 -2.63 26.38 4.46
CA ALA A 116 -1.32 26.77 3.95
C ALA A 116 -0.48 25.50 3.63
N PRO A 117 0.25 25.48 2.50
CA PRO A 117 1.05 24.32 2.13
C PRO A 117 2.13 24.08 3.21
N PRO A 118 2.41 22.82 3.58
CA PRO A 118 3.52 22.50 4.46
C PRO A 118 4.85 22.88 3.81
N ALA A 119 5.89 23.10 4.62
CA ALA A 119 7.23 23.35 4.12
C ALA A 119 7.70 22.21 3.20
N PRO A 120 8.45 22.51 2.11
CA PRO A 120 8.93 21.48 1.21
C PRO A 120 9.83 20.49 1.96
N MET A 121 9.44 19.21 1.97
CA MET A 121 10.32 18.14 2.41
C MET A 121 11.19 17.69 1.23
N GLY A 122 12.50 17.80 1.39
CA GLY A 122 13.45 17.20 0.44
C GLY A 122 13.36 15.68 0.45
N PHE A 123 13.58 15.06 -0.70
CA PHE A 123 13.72 13.62 -0.83
C PHE A 123 15.22 13.30 -0.89
N GLU A 124 15.77 12.68 0.17
CA GLU A 124 17.10 12.04 0.17
C GLU A 124 17.06 10.64 -0.44
#